data_AF-A0A3R7XNS3-F1
#
_entry.id   AF-A0A3R7XNS3-F1
#
_cell.length_a   1.000
_cell.length_b   1.000
_cell.length_c   1.000
_cell.angle_alpha   90.00
_cell.angle_beta   90.00
_cell.angle_gamma   90.00
#
_symmetry.space_group_name_H-M   'P 1'
#
loop_
_entity.id
_entity.type
_entity.pdbx_description
1 polymer ?
#
loop_
_entity_poly.entity_id
_entity_poly.type
_entity_poly.pdbx_seq_one_letter_code
_entity_poly.pdbx_strand_id
1 'polypeptide(L)'
;MLVFESKEPISVRRALELPRDASRGVAQLHDAPGAPFAHTDLQVRQFLVDTDGTWKLNDFKRVKDAGLRLVDGVPSGEKCMLLSEIAKEKWRKVYEMVPKGVGPSVKEMSDYPQQMHDLIVKGWDNVAKK
;
A
#
# COMPACT_ATOMS: atom_id res chain seq x y z
N MET A 1 13.46 13.78 -15.13
CA MET A 1 12.48 13.67 -16.22
C MET A 1 12.39 12.18 -16.56
N LEU A 2 11.41 11.45 -16.01
CA LEU A 2 11.16 10.07 -16.43
C LEU A 2 10.11 10.14 -17.53
N VAL A 3 10.57 10.05 -18.78
CA VAL A 3 9.77 10.25 -20.00
C VAL A 3 9.58 8.92 -20.67
N PHE A 4 8.56 8.18 -20.28
CA PHE A 4 8.01 7.10 -21.09
C PHE A 4 6.50 7.07 -20.85
N GLU A 5 5.77 7.89 -21.60
CA GLU A 5 4.36 7.63 -21.86
C GLU A 5 4.29 6.60 -22.99
N SER A 6 4.22 5.32 -22.63
CA SER A 6 3.82 4.31 -23.59
C SER A 6 2.31 4.43 -23.80
N LYS A 7 1.88 4.50 -25.06
CA LYS A 7 0.45 4.40 -25.42
C LYS A 7 -0.02 2.95 -25.46
N GLU A 8 0.89 1.99 -25.33
CA GLU A 8 0.53 0.57 -25.32
C GLU A 8 -0.11 0.21 -23.98
N PRO A 9 -1.31 -0.41 -24.00
CA PRO A 9 -1.94 -0.88 -22.77
C PRO A 9 -1.08 -1.95 -22.11
N ILE A 10 -0.94 -1.87 -20.79
CA ILE A 10 -0.29 -2.91 -19.99
C ILE A 10 -1.11 -4.20 -20.14
N SER A 11 -0.46 -5.30 -20.51
CA SER A 11 -1.14 -6.59 -20.58
C SER A 11 -1.68 -7.02 -19.21
N VAL A 12 -2.79 -7.76 -19.18
CA VAL A 12 -3.39 -8.28 -17.93
C VAL A 12 -2.36 -9.02 -17.08
N ARG A 13 -1.50 -9.84 -17.71
CA ARG A 13 -0.42 -10.54 -17.03
C ARG A 13 0.53 -9.56 -16.34
N ARG A 14 0.99 -8.54 -17.05
CA ARG A 14 1.89 -7.55 -16.49
C ARG A 14 1.22 -6.77 -15.35
N ALA A 15 -0.05 -6.40 -15.51
CA ALA A 15 -0.83 -5.74 -14.46
C ALA A 15 -0.96 -6.57 -13.18
N LEU A 16 -0.85 -7.91 -13.25
CA LEU A 16 -0.80 -8.80 -12.08
C LEU A 16 0.59 -8.96 -11.48
N GLU A 17 1.63 -8.91 -12.31
CA GLU A 17 3.03 -9.04 -11.85
C GLU A 17 3.47 -7.84 -11.01
N LEU A 18 3.05 -6.63 -11.38
CA LEU A 18 3.38 -5.39 -10.67
C LEU A 18 2.92 -5.37 -9.20
N PRO A 19 1.63 -5.58 -8.87
CA PRO A 19 1.17 -5.62 -7.49
C PRO A 19 1.75 -6.82 -6.73
N ARG A 20 2.03 -7.94 -7.40
CA ARG A 20 2.69 -9.09 -6.76
C ARG A 20 4.10 -8.73 -6.28
N ASP A 21 4.90 -8.06 -7.12
CA ASP A 21 6.24 -7.62 -6.75
C ASP A 21 6.19 -6.56 -5.65
N ALA A 22 5.23 -5.63 -5.73
CA ALA A 22 4.97 -4.66 -4.67
C ALA A 22 4.61 -5.33 -3.33
N SER A 23 3.70 -6.30 -3.34
CA SER A 23 3.30 -7.05 -2.15
C SER A 23 4.45 -7.84 -1.54
N ARG A 24 5.36 -8.39 -2.36
CA ARG A 24 6.57 -9.08 -1.86
C ARG A 24 7.51 -8.12 -1.13
N GLY A 25 7.76 -6.93 -1.67
CA GLY A 25 8.57 -5.91 -1.01
C GLY A 25 7.95 -5.45 0.32
N VAL A 26 6.63 -5.26 0.35
CA VAL A 26 5.91 -4.91 1.58
C VAL A 26 5.96 -6.04 2.61
N ALA A 27 5.78 -7.30 2.18
CA ALA A 27 5.87 -8.46 3.06
C ALA A 27 7.27 -8.59 3.70
N GLN A 28 8.34 -8.42 2.91
CA GLN A 28 9.71 -8.41 3.44
C GLN A 28 9.93 -7.33 4.50
N LEU A 29 9.32 -6.15 4.32
CA LEU A 29 9.39 -5.07 5.30
C LEU A 29 8.62 -5.42 6.59
N HIS A 30 7.47 -6.10 6.47
CA HIS A 30 6.69 -6.57 7.62
C HIS A 30 7.40 -7.68 8.40
N ASP A 31 8.16 -8.54 7.72
CA ASP A 31 8.86 -9.69 8.30
C ASP A 31 10.34 -9.41 8.63
N ALA A 32 10.78 -8.15 8.51
CA ALA A 32 12.18 -7.80 8.70
C ALA A 32 12.62 -8.02 10.17
N PRO A 33 13.88 -8.44 10.40
CA PRO A 33 14.40 -8.58 11.76
C PRO A 33 14.37 -7.27 12.56
N GLY A 34 13.99 -7.36 13.84
CA GLY A 34 13.98 -6.24 14.78
C GLY A 34 12.58 -5.75 15.16
N ALA A 35 11.68 -5.62 14.19
CA ALA A 35 10.27 -5.26 14.40
C ALA A 35 9.49 -5.36 13.08
N PRO A 36 8.16 -5.48 13.11
CA PRO A 36 7.37 -5.29 11.90
C PRO A 36 7.39 -3.82 11.50
N PHE A 37 7.84 -3.50 10.29
CA PHE A 37 7.91 -2.12 9.81
C PHE A 37 6.78 -1.80 8.82
N ALA A 38 6.07 -0.69 9.02
CA ALA A 38 5.11 -0.18 8.05
C ALA A 38 5.75 0.90 7.16
N HIS A 39 5.57 0.82 5.84
CA HIS A 39 6.13 1.82 4.90
C HIS A 39 5.50 3.22 5.04
N THR A 40 4.18 3.27 5.30
CA THR A 40 3.33 4.47 5.50
C THR A 40 3.23 5.49 4.35
N ASP A 41 3.97 5.34 3.26
CA ASP A 41 3.80 6.16 2.03
C ASP A 41 3.68 5.31 0.75
N LEU A 42 2.92 4.21 0.78
CA LEU A 42 2.78 3.34 -0.40
C LEU A 42 2.04 4.05 -1.54
N GLN A 43 2.78 4.35 -2.62
CA GLN A 43 2.28 4.96 -3.86
C GLN A 43 3.13 4.46 -5.03
N VAL A 44 2.60 4.48 -6.26
CA VAL A 44 3.29 3.92 -7.45
C VAL A 44 4.71 4.46 -7.63
N ARG A 45 4.95 5.74 -7.33
CA ARG A 45 6.29 6.35 -7.42
C ARG A 45 7.34 5.77 -6.45
N GLN A 46 6.90 5.05 -5.43
CA GLN A 46 7.79 4.41 -4.45
C GLN A 46 8.28 3.03 -4.90
N PHE A 47 7.91 2.62 -6.11
CA PHE A 47 8.46 1.45 -6.76
C PHE A 47 9.38 1.89 -7.90
N LEU A 48 10.64 1.47 -7.81
CA LEU A 48 11.59 1.56 -8.91
C LEU A 48 11.46 0.32 -9.80
N VAL A 49 11.81 0.45 -11.07
CA VAL A 49 11.82 -0.66 -12.03
C VAL A 49 13.26 -1.09 -12.25
N ASP A 50 13.55 -2.37 -12.00
CA ASP A 50 14.85 -2.98 -12.30
C ASP A 50 14.96 -3.31 -13.80
N THR A 51 16.16 -3.64 -14.26
CA THR A 51 16.49 -3.95 -15.66
C THR A 51 15.72 -5.14 -16.24
N ASP A 52 15.29 -6.08 -15.40
CA ASP A 52 14.42 -7.21 -15.76
C ASP A 52 12.92 -6.86 -15.71
N GLY A 53 12.58 -5.61 -15.37
CA GLY A 53 11.22 -5.15 -15.22
C GLY A 53 10.61 -5.44 -13.85
N THR A 54 11.33 -6.00 -12.88
CA THR A 54 10.78 -6.21 -11.52
C THR A 54 10.63 -4.90 -10.77
N TRP A 55 9.52 -4.76 -10.02
CA TRP A 55 9.32 -3.62 -9.13
C TRP A 55 10.04 -3.81 -7.79
N LYS A 56 10.78 -2.78 -7.36
CA LYS A 56 11.50 -2.75 -6.07
C LYS A 56 10.99 -1.60 -5.20
N LEU A 57 10.61 -1.93 -3.97
CA LEU A 57 10.17 -0.94 -2.97
C LEU A 57 11.33 0.00 -2.60
N ASN A 58 11.05 1.30 -2.55
CA ASN A 58 12.00 2.38 -2.30
C ASN A 58 11.40 3.46 -1.37
N ASP A 59 12.22 4.43 -0.96
CA ASP A 59 11.83 5.63 -0.19
C ASP A 59 11.31 5.35 1.23
N PHE A 60 12.17 4.69 2.02
CA PHE A 60 11.93 4.31 3.41
C PHE A 60 11.89 5.49 4.41
N LYS A 61 11.85 6.76 3.95
CA LYS A 61 11.92 7.95 4.81
C LYS A 61 10.78 8.08 5.81
N ARG A 62 9.63 7.47 5.52
CA ARG A 62 8.42 7.50 6.36
C ARG A 62 8.14 6.16 7.04
N VAL A 63 9.07 5.21 6.98
CA VAL A 63 8.88 3.91 7.61
C VAL A 63 8.76 4.07 9.12
N LYS A 64 7.85 3.29 9.71
CA LYS A 64 7.61 3.28 11.15
C LYS A 64 7.67 1.85 11.67
N ASP A 65 8.24 1.69 12.85
CA ASP A 65 8.05 0.47 13.65
C ASP A 65 6.56 0.35 14.02
N ALA A 66 5.93 -0.74 13.60
CA ALA A 66 4.52 -1.06 13.81
C ALA A 66 4.32 -2.12 14.90
N GLY A 67 5.35 -2.41 15.70
CA GLY A 67 5.31 -3.32 16.84
C GLY A 67 4.33 -2.90 17.94
N LEU A 68 4.34 -3.66 19.04
CA LEU A 68 3.54 -3.31 20.21
C LEU A 68 3.96 -1.93 20.72
N ARG A 69 2.98 -1.06 21.01
CA ARG A 69 3.26 0.24 21.60
C ARG A 69 3.99 0.02 22.93
N LEU A 70 5.20 0.53 23.09
CA LEU A 70 5.90 0.48 24.37
C LEU A 70 5.36 1.57 25.30
N VAL A 71 5.00 1.19 26.53
CA VAL A 71 4.69 2.11 27.64
C VAL A 71 5.71 1.81 28.74
N ASP A 72 6.54 2.80 29.08
CA ASP A 72 7.63 2.66 30.07
C ASP A 72 8.59 1.48 29.81
N GLY A 73 8.86 1.20 28.53
CA GLY A 73 9.75 0.11 28.10
C GLY A 73 9.09 -1.28 28.10
N VAL A 74 7.80 -1.38 28.46
CA VAL A 74 7.03 -2.63 28.42
C VAL A 74 6.10 -2.64 27.20
N PRO A 75 6.05 -3.73 26.41
CA PRO A 75 5.07 -3.89 25.36
C PRO A 75 3.65 -3.82 25.91
N SER A 76 2.92 -2.76 25.54
CA SER A 76 1.49 -2.69 25.82
C SER A 76 0.71 -3.60 24.88
N GLY A 77 -0.49 -4.01 25.28
CA GLY A 77 -1.44 -4.70 24.38
C GLY A 77 -2.03 -3.80 23.29
N GLU A 78 -1.66 -2.51 23.26
CA GLU A 78 -2.14 -1.57 22.27
C GLU A 78 -1.29 -1.64 20.99
N LYS A 79 -1.97 -1.77 19.84
CA LYS A 79 -1.33 -1.68 18.53
C LYS A 79 -0.78 -0.26 18.35
N CYS A 80 0.41 -0.12 17.74
CA CYS A 80 0.91 1.17 17.28
C CYS A 80 -0.11 1.80 16.33
N MET A 81 -0.84 2.82 16.81
CA MET A 81 -1.72 3.63 15.98
C MET A 81 -0.80 4.51 15.13
N LEU A 82 -0.54 4.09 13.89
CA LEU A 82 0.18 4.89 12.90
C LEU A 82 -0.65 6.14 12.56
N LEU A 83 -0.63 7.14 13.44
CA LEU A 83 -1.12 8.47 13.14
C LEU A 83 -0.13 9.07 12.15
N SER A 84 -0.52 9.13 10.88
CA SER A 84 0.17 9.96 9.90
C SER A 84 -0.27 11.41 10.12
N GLU A 85 0.67 12.35 9.98
CA GLU A 85 0.33 13.76 10.03
C GLU A 85 -0.71 14.07 8.96
N ILE A 86 -1.74 14.82 9.37
CA ILE A 86 -2.93 15.15 8.59
C ILE A 86 -2.52 15.59 7.19
N ALA A 87 -3.16 14.97 6.20
CA ALA A 87 -2.88 15.20 4.78
C ALA A 87 -2.86 16.69 4.43
N LYS A 88 -1.96 17.07 3.52
CA LYS A 88 -1.96 18.38 2.88
C LYS A 88 -3.38 18.74 2.44
N GLU A 89 -3.80 19.99 2.67
CA GLU A 89 -5.18 20.48 2.52
C GLU A 89 -5.90 20.04 1.24
N LYS A 90 -5.16 19.91 0.13
CA LYS A 90 -5.64 19.40 -1.17
C LYS A 90 -6.33 18.03 -1.09
N TRP A 91 -5.90 17.13 -0.20
CA TRP A 91 -6.42 15.76 -0.12
C TRP A 91 -7.29 15.51 1.12
N ARG A 92 -7.40 16.47 2.04
CA ARG A 92 -8.11 16.33 3.32
C ARG A 92 -9.51 15.73 3.15
N LYS A 93 -10.29 16.23 2.19
CA LYS A 93 -11.64 15.73 1.89
C LYS A 93 -11.67 14.24 1.53
N VAL A 94 -10.69 13.76 0.75
CA VAL A 94 -10.62 12.34 0.37
C VAL A 94 -10.29 11.47 1.58
N TYR A 95 -9.31 11.88 2.40
CA TYR A 95 -8.94 11.16 3.61
C TYR A 95 -10.10 11.07 4.63
N GLU A 96 -10.94 12.10 4.74
CA GLU A 96 -12.14 12.07 5.60
C GLU A 96 -13.24 11.12 5.08
N MET A 97 -13.23 10.83 3.78
CA MET A 97 -14.22 9.98 3.12
C MET A 97 -13.84 8.50 3.12
N VAL A 98 -12.54 8.17 3.05
CA VAL A 98 -12.07 6.78 3.01
C VAL A 98 -12.60 5.95 4.19
N PRO A 99 -12.49 6.39 5.47
CA PRO A 99 -13.05 5.64 6.61
C PRO A 99 -14.57 5.45 6.55
N LYS A 100 -15.28 6.32 5.81
CA LYS A 100 -16.73 6.24 5.61
C LYS A 100 -17.14 5.24 4.51
N GLY A 101 -16.17 4.49 3.97
CA GLY A 101 -16.43 3.47 2.94
C GLY A 101 -16.20 3.93 1.51
N VAL A 102 -15.63 5.13 1.30
CA VAL A 102 -15.28 5.55 -0.05
C VAL A 102 -14.08 4.75 -0.57
N GLY A 103 -14.31 4.04 -1.67
CA GLY A 103 -13.30 3.25 -2.37
C GLY A 103 -13.48 3.27 -3.88
N PRO A 104 -12.65 2.52 -4.61
CA PRO A 104 -12.71 2.47 -6.07
C PRO A 104 -14.09 1.99 -6.55
N SER A 105 -14.59 2.60 -7.62
CA SER A 105 -15.89 2.22 -8.20
C SER A 105 -15.81 0.83 -8.80
N VAL A 106 -16.62 -0.11 -8.30
CA VAL A 106 -16.67 -1.48 -8.83
C VAL A 106 -17.06 -1.50 -10.31
N LYS A 107 -17.86 -0.52 -10.75
CA LYS A 107 -18.27 -0.37 -12.15
C LYS A 107 -17.09 -0.03 -13.07
N GLU A 108 -16.09 0.69 -12.57
CA GLU A 108 -14.89 1.05 -13.34
C GLU A 108 -13.92 -0.12 -13.53
N MET A 109 -14.13 -1.21 -12.79
CA MET A 109 -13.30 -2.41 -12.83
C MET A 109 -13.95 -3.56 -13.62
N SER A 110 -15.06 -3.31 -14.34
CA SER A 110 -15.91 -4.37 -14.92
C SER A 110 -15.21 -5.33 -15.89
N ASP A 111 -14.05 -4.95 -16.39
CA ASP A 111 -13.19 -5.73 -17.28
C ASP A 111 -12.23 -6.67 -16.53
N TYR A 112 -12.20 -6.63 -15.20
CA TYR A 112 -11.30 -7.45 -14.39
C TYR A 112 -11.90 -8.84 -14.12
N PRO A 113 -11.08 -9.89 -14.00
CA PRO A 113 -11.51 -11.18 -13.46
C PRO A 113 -12.04 -11.03 -12.03
N GLN A 114 -13.04 -11.84 -11.67
CA GLN A 114 -13.67 -11.82 -10.35
C GLN A 114 -12.65 -11.89 -9.20
N GLN A 115 -11.59 -12.68 -9.35
CA GLN A 115 -10.55 -12.81 -8.32
C GLN A 115 -9.80 -11.49 -8.06
N MET A 116 -9.62 -10.64 -9.08
CA MET A 116 -9.02 -9.33 -8.89
C MET A 116 -10.00 -8.37 -8.20
N HIS A 117 -11.28 -8.43 -8.56
CA HIS A 117 -12.32 -7.69 -7.85
C HIS A 117 -12.33 -8.04 -6.36
N ASP A 118 -12.36 -9.32 -6.03
CA ASP A 118 -12.38 -9.80 -4.65
C ASP A 118 -11.13 -9.34 -3.88
N LEU A 119 -9.96 -9.37 -4.53
CA LEU A 119 -8.70 -8.89 -3.93
C LEU A 119 -8.73 -7.38 -3.68
N ILE A 120 -9.20 -6.57 -4.62
CA ILE A 120 -9.28 -5.11 -4.49
C ILE A 120 -10.28 -4.74 -3.40
N VAL A 121 -11.47 -5.35 -3.41
CA VAL A 121 -12.50 -5.15 -2.37
C VAL A 121 -11.96 -5.53 -0.99
N LYS A 122 -11.28 -6.67 -0.88
CA LYS A 122 -10.64 -7.10 0.37
C LYS A 122 -9.55 -6.12 0.82
N GLY A 123 -8.75 -5.60 -0.10
CA GLY A 123 -7.69 -4.63 0.20
C GLY A 123 -8.21 -3.26 0.64
N TRP A 124 -9.45 -2.91 0.25
CA TRP A 124 -10.13 -1.66 0.61
C TRP A 124 -11.12 -1.81 1.78
N ASP A 125 -11.16 -2.99 2.41
CA ASP A 125 -11.99 -3.23 3.59
C ASP A 125 -11.47 -2.35 4.75
N ASN A 126 -12.30 -1.41 5.19
CA ASN A 126 -11.97 -0.48 6.27
C ASN A 126 -11.95 -1.15 7.65
N VAL A 127 -12.38 -2.40 7.75
CA VAL A 127 -12.25 -3.21 8.96
C VAL A 127 -10.96 -4.00 8.87
N ALA A 128 -9.96 -3.60 9.66
CA ALA A 128 -8.77 -4.42 9.88
C ALA A 128 -9.20 -5.76 10.51
N LYS A 129 -9.16 -6.84 9.72
CA LYS A 129 -9.47 -8.19 10.22
C LYS A 129 -8.31 -8.68 11.09
N LYS A 130 -8.67 -9.29 12.22
CA LYS A 130 -7.72 -9.86 13.19
C LYS A 130 -7.02 -11.09 12.63
#